data_AF-A0A7V1I158-F1
#
_entry.id   AF-A0A7V1I158-F1
#
_cell.length_a   1.000
_cell.length_b   1.000
_cell.length_c   1.000
_cell.angle_alpha   90.00
_cell.angle_beta   90.00
_cell.angle_gamma   90.00
#
_symmetry.space_group_name_H-M   'P 1'
#
loop_
_entity.id
_entity.type
_entity.pdbx_description
1 polymer ?
#
loop_
_entity_poly.entity_id
_entity_poly.type
_entity_poly.pdbx_seq_one_letter_code
_entity_poly.pdbx_strand_id
1 'polypeptide(L)'
;MTRLRPVLIVFVLLALMSFVYQLGGVSIDPLAESTLALGFVLLFAFSLGQMALALKAPSITGFLVAGILAGPFVLGFVTDKSAEPLQLVNGLALSLIAFTAGGELKISRFMPRMKTLLWTAALQFGYTFFAVFSALFPLFYFTDLLGGSLIVAFCGAVLISALSTANSPATAIAVITETRSSGPVSDLVIGVTVLKDVIVVVVFGMVIGLIEAVIGQGKGMGFDLALDMFYEITISLLIGWAAGALMTGYLKLTDQNIGLFVVTTALIVVEVSVALHASVLLISMMAGFIVENYSETGEKLI
;
A
#
# COMPACT_ATOMS: atom_id res chain seq x y z
N MET A 1 -13.74 -6.44 32.62
CA MET A 1 -12.57 -7.33 32.42
C MET A 1 -12.08 -7.42 30.96
N THR A 2 -12.82 -6.92 29.96
CA THR A 2 -12.46 -7.05 28.53
C THR A 2 -11.33 -6.12 28.04
N ARG A 3 -11.10 -4.96 28.68
CA ARG A 3 -10.04 -4.00 28.28
C ARG A 3 -8.63 -4.33 28.79
N LEU A 4 -8.49 -5.22 29.76
CA LEU A 4 -7.20 -5.57 30.38
C LEU A 4 -6.42 -6.64 29.61
N ARG A 5 -7.12 -7.46 28.82
CA ARG A 5 -6.50 -8.56 28.05
C ARG A 5 -5.45 -8.07 27.04
N PRO A 6 -5.71 -7.05 26.18
CA PRO A 6 -4.74 -6.59 25.21
C PRO A 6 -3.48 -6.02 25.86
N VAL A 7 -3.63 -5.28 26.96
CA VAL A 7 -2.51 -4.69 27.71
C VAL A 7 -1.61 -5.77 28.31
N LEU A 8 -2.21 -6.81 28.89
CA LEU A 8 -1.46 -7.94 29.42
C LEU A 8 -0.71 -8.71 28.32
N ILE A 9 -1.33 -8.91 27.16
CA ILE A 9 -0.69 -9.56 26.01
C ILE A 9 0.51 -8.73 25.53
N VAL A 10 0.37 -7.41 25.39
CA VAL A 10 1.47 -6.51 25.02
C VAL A 10 2.63 -6.64 26.01
N PHE A 11 2.35 -6.61 27.32
CA PHE A 11 3.40 -6.74 28.33
C PHE A 11 4.10 -8.10 28.28
N VAL A 12 3.33 -9.19 28.09
CA VAL A 12 3.88 -10.54 27.93
C VAL A 12 4.75 -10.64 26.68
N LEU A 13 4.33 -10.08 25.54
CA LEU A 13 5.11 -10.09 24.31
C LEU A 13 6.43 -9.32 24.48
N LEU A 14 6.41 -8.14 25.13
CA LEU A 14 7.62 -7.37 25.42
C LEU A 14 8.55 -8.12 26.38
N ALA A 15 8.01 -8.76 27.41
CA ALA A 15 8.78 -9.57 28.36
C ALA A 15 9.41 -10.79 27.67
N LEU A 16 8.68 -11.49 26.81
CA LEU A 16 9.21 -12.62 26.05
C LEU A 16 10.30 -12.17 25.08
N MET A 17 10.09 -11.09 24.33
CA MET A 17 11.06 -10.59 23.36
C MET A 17 12.35 -10.12 24.05
N SER A 18 12.23 -9.38 25.15
CA SER A 18 13.38 -8.96 25.95
C SER A 18 14.12 -10.14 26.59
N PHE A 19 13.39 -11.16 27.08
CA PHE A 19 13.99 -12.39 27.60
C PHE A 19 14.76 -13.15 26.53
N VAL A 20 14.21 -13.31 25.33
CA VAL A 20 14.90 -13.95 24.19
C VAL A 20 16.16 -13.17 23.80
N TYR A 21 16.10 -11.85 23.80
CA TYR A 21 17.27 -11.01 23.48
C TYR A 21 18.36 -11.11 24.56
N GLN A 22 17.98 -11.23 25.84
CA GLN A 22 18.93 -11.47 26.94
C GLN A 22 19.58 -12.87 26.87
N LEU A 23 18.84 -13.87 26.39
CA LEU A 23 19.37 -15.20 26.12
C LEU A 23 20.27 -15.23 24.87
N GLY A 24 20.08 -14.29 23.94
CA GLY A 24 20.76 -14.13 22.66
C GLY A 24 22.25 -13.75 22.70
N GLY A 25 22.95 -13.96 23.83
CA GLY A 25 24.42 -13.89 23.89
C GLY A 25 25.15 -14.94 23.03
N VAL A 26 24.40 -15.73 22.24
CA VAL A 26 24.86 -16.69 21.25
C VAL A 26 24.34 -16.20 19.90
N SER A 27 25.24 -15.99 18.94
CA SER A 27 24.95 -15.57 17.56
C SER A 27 23.76 -16.33 16.97
N ILE A 28 22.60 -15.68 16.97
CA ILE A 28 21.37 -16.21 16.37
C ILE A 28 21.58 -16.21 14.86
N ASP A 29 21.20 -17.30 14.19
CA ASP A 29 21.15 -17.38 12.73
C ASP A 29 20.29 -16.21 12.20
N PRO A 30 20.76 -15.42 11.22
CA PRO A 30 20.00 -14.30 10.64
C PRO A 30 18.56 -14.67 10.23
N LEU A 31 18.33 -15.91 9.79
CA LEU A 31 17.00 -16.38 9.42
C LEU A 31 16.10 -16.58 10.66
N ALA A 32 16.66 -17.07 11.76
CA ALA A 32 15.95 -17.25 13.02
C ALA A 32 15.61 -15.89 13.66
N GLU A 33 16.52 -14.91 13.58
CA GLU A 33 16.26 -13.53 14.02
C GLU A 33 15.09 -12.91 13.24
N SER A 34 15.09 -13.04 11.92
CA SER A 34 14.03 -12.49 11.05
C SER A 34 12.68 -13.18 11.26
N THR A 35 12.66 -14.49 11.47
CA THR A 35 11.43 -15.25 11.75
C THR A 35 10.84 -14.88 13.11
N LEU A 36 11.69 -14.72 14.13
CA LEU A 36 11.28 -14.24 15.45
C LEU A 36 10.72 -12.82 15.36
N ALA A 37 11.40 -11.93 14.65
CA ALA A 37 10.97 -10.56 14.41
C ALA A 37 9.59 -10.52 13.73
N LEU A 38 9.37 -11.33 12.69
CA LEU A 38 8.07 -11.44 12.03
C LEU A 38 6.97 -11.87 13.00
N GLY A 39 7.18 -12.96 13.75
CA GLY A 39 6.21 -13.48 14.70
C GLY A 39 5.88 -12.47 15.81
N PHE A 40 6.90 -11.81 16.35
CA PHE A 40 6.74 -10.75 17.33
C PHE A 40 5.95 -9.57 16.76
N VAL A 41 6.35 -9.03 15.60
CA VAL A 41 5.70 -7.88 14.96
C VAL A 41 4.23 -8.18 14.65
N LEU A 42 3.91 -9.35 14.12
CA LEU A 42 2.52 -9.73 13.82
C LEU A 42 1.64 -9.71 15.08
N LEU A 43 2.09 -10.34 16.17
CA LEU A 43 1.34 -10.39 17.43
C LEU A 43 1.29 -9.05 18.14
N PHE A 44 2.40 -8.31 18.13
CA PHE A 44 2.54 -7.03 18.79
C PHE A 44 1.72 -5.94 18.09
N ALA A 45 1.80 -5.87 16.76
CA ALA A 45 0.98 -4.98 15.95
C ALA A 45 -0.50 -5.32 16.10
N PHE A 46 -0.90 -6.59 15.98
CA PHE A 46 -2.29 -7.00 16.20
C PHE A 46 -2.82 -6.55 17.57
N SER A 47 -2.04 -6.77 18.63
CA SER A 47 -2.43 -6.40 19.99
C SER A 47 -2.60 -4.89 20.17
N LEU A 48 -1.66 -4.09 19.65
CA LEU A 48 -1.76 -2.63 19.69
C LEU A 48 -2.87 -2.08 18.79
N GLY A 49 -3.15 -2.72 17.65
CA GLY A 49 -4.31 -2.40 16.81
C GLY A 49 -5.64 -2.61 17.55
N GLN A 50 -5.76 -3.71 18.30
CA GLN A 50 -6.93 -3.96 19.15
C GLN A 50 -7.05 -2.96 20.31
N MET A 51 -5.92 -2.53 20.87
CA MET A 51 -5.90 -1.45 21.87
C MET A 51 -6.35 -0.11 21.29
N ALA A 52 -5.89 0.24 20.09
CA ALA A 52 -6.32 1.47 19.40
C ALA A 52 -7.84 1.48 19.22
N LEU A 53 -8.43 0.37 18.76
CA LEU A 53 -9.89 0.22 18.66
C LEU A 53 -10.60 0.38 20.00
N ALA A 54 -10.04 -0.17 21.09
CA ALA A 54 -10.60 0.00 22.44
C ALA A 54 -10.58 1.46 22.93
N LEU A 55 -9.64 2.27 22.40
CA LEU A 55 -9.53 3.71 22.63
C LEU A 55 -10.34 4.55 21.61
N LYS A 56 -11.14 3.92 20.75
CA LYS A 56 -11.90 4.55 19.65
C LYS A 56 -11.01 5.20 18.57
N ALA A 57 -9.80 4.71 18.40
CA ALA A 57 -8.92 5.07 17.29
C ALA A 57 -8.91 3.94 16.22
N PRO A 58 -8.59 4.25 14.95
CA PRO A 58 -8.40 3.22 13.92
C PRO A 58 -7.29 2.22 14.28
N SER A 59 -7.46 0.95 13.93
CA SER A 59 -6.47 -0.12 14.19
C SER A 59 -5.10 0.17 13.55
N ILE A 60 -5.09 0.82 12.38
CA ILE A 60 -3.88 1.22 11.65
C ILE A 60 -2.99 2.10 12.53
N THR A 61 -3.55 2.97 13.37
CA THR A 61 -2.78 3.78 14.32
C THR A 61 -2.00 2.90 15.29
N GLY A 62 -2.62 1.81 15.79
CA GLY A 62 -1.96 0.84 16.65
C GLY A 62 -0.84 0.07 15.93
N PHE A 63 -1.03 -0.27 14.65
CA PHE A 63 0.01 -0.91 13.83
C PHE A 63 1.23 0.00 13.62
N LEU A 64 1.00 1.29 13.35
CA LEU A 64 2.08 2.28 13.22
C LEU A 64 2.85 2.45 14.52
N VAL A 65 2.15 2.58 15.65
CA VAL A 65 2.80 2.65 16.97
C VAL A 65 3.62 1.40 17.24
N ALA A 66 3.10 0.21 16.90
CA ALA A 66 3.84 -1.04 17.06
C ALA A 66 5.15 -1.04 16.26
N GLY A 67 5.12 -0.59 14.99
CA GLY A 67 6.31 -0.49 14.15
C GLY A 67 7.33 0.51 14.70
N ILE A 68 6.89 1.69 15.15
CA ILE A 68 7.78 2.70 15.77
C ILE A 68 8.44 2.14 17.02
N LEU A 69 7.67 1.50 17.90
CA LEU A 69 8.21 0.92 19.14
C LEU A 69 9.14 -0.26 18.87
N ALA A 70 8.74 -1.19 18.00
CA ALA A 70 9.51 -2.41 17.72
C ALA A 70 10.78 -2.15 16.89
N GLY A 71 10.77 -1.09 16.06
CA GLY A 71 11.84 -0.76 15.14
C GLY A 71 13.16 -0.33 15.80
N PRO A 72 14.19 -0.05 14.99
CA PRO A 72 15.56 0.18 15.46
C PRO A 72 15.71 1.45 16.31
N PHE A 73 14.80 2.41 16.16
CA PHE A 73 14.90 3.73 16.81
C PHE A 73 14.37 3.77 18.26
N VAL A 74 13.60 2.78 18.70
CA VAL A 74 13.01 2.78 20.06
C VAL A 74 13.43 1.56 20.86
N LEU A 75 12.87 0.37 20.59
CA LEU A 75 13.21 -0.85 21.34
C LEU A 75 14.32 -1.66 20.67
N GLY A 76 14.54 -1.50 19.37
CA GLY A 76 15.60 -2.22 18.64
C GLY A 76 15.34 -3.72 18.49
N PHE A 77 14.09 -4.18 18.67
CA PHE A 77 13.73 -5.59 18.52
C PHE A 77 13.69 -6.05 17.07
N VAL A 78 13.46 -5.11 16.15
CA VAL A 78 13.57 -5.31 14.70
C VAL A 78 14.71 -4.43 14.21
N THR A 79 15.82 -5.07 13.85
CA THR A 79 16.99 -4.44 13.25
C THR A 79 16.85 -4.37 11.73
N ASP A 80 17.63 -3.49 11.07
CA ASP A 80 17.65 -3.41 9.59
C ASP A 80 17.97 -4.77 8.94
N LYS A 81 18.84 -5.57 9.58
CA LYS A 81 19.20 -6.92 9.12
C LYS A 81 18.04 -7.90 9.24
N SER A 82 17.33 -7.87 10.36
CA SER A 82 16.15 -8.71 10.57
C SER A 82 14.96 -8.33 9.67
N ALA A 83 14.94 -7.08 9.18
CA ALA A 83 13.89 -6.55 8.34
C ALA A 83 14.08 -6.86 6.85
N GLU A 84 15.31 -7.13 6.39
CA GLU A 84 15.59 -7.41 4.98
C GLU A 84 14.81 -8.63 4.46
N PRO A 85 14.77 -9.80 5.14
CA PRO A 85 13.96 -10.93 4.68
C PRO A 85 12.45 -10.67 4.74
N LEU A 86 12.00 -9.67 5.53
CA LEU A 86 10.61 -9.27 5.61
C LEU A 86 10.15 -8.49 4.37
N GLN A 87 11.06 -8.09 3.47
CA GLN A 87 10.69 -7.43 2.22
C GLN A 87 9.80 -8.31 1.33
N LEU A 88 9.98 -9.63 1.36
CA LEU A 88 9.08 -10.56 0.66
C LEU A 88 7.65 -10.49 1.23
N VAL A 89 7.53 -10.42 2.56
CA VAL A 89 6.24 -10.28 3.25
C VAL A 89 5.61 -8.92 2.91
N ASN A 90 6.41 -7.86 2.83
CA ASN A 90 5.95 -6.54 2.41
C ASN A 90 5.45 -6.56 0.95
N GLY A 91 6.18 -7.20 0.04
CA GLY A 91 5.78 -7.38 -1.35
C GLY A 91 4.46 -8.14 -1.48
N LEU A 92 4.31 -9.24 -0.72
CA LEU A 92 3.07 -10.00 -0.65
C LEU A 92 1.90 -9.14 -0.14
N ALA A 93 2.10 -8.44 0.97
CA ALA A 93 1.07 -7.58 1.55
C ALA A 93 0.64 -6.49 0.56
N LEU A 94 1.61 -5.85 -0.10
CA LEU A 94 1.37 -4.82 -1.11
C LEU A 94 0.62 -5.38 -2.32
N SER A 95 1.00 -6.57 -2.78
CA SER A 95 0.32 -7.28 -3.87
C SER A 95 -1.14 -7.60 -3.50
N LEU A 96 -1.39 -8.14 -2.32
CA LEU A 96 -2.75 -8.47 -1.87
C LEU A 96 -3.63 -7.23 -1.68
N ILE A 97 -3.08 -6.14 -1.11
CA ILE A 97 -3.80 -4.87 -0.96
C ILE A 97 -4.16 -4.30 -2.34
N ALA A 98 -3.20 -4.27 -3.27
CA ALA A 98 -3.44 -3.77 -4.62
C ALA A 98 -4.42 -4.66 -5.40
N PHE A 99 -4.34 -5.99 -5.26
CA PHE A 99 -5.30 -6.92 -5.84
C PHE A 99 -6.72 -6.65 -5.33
N THR A 100 -6.87 -6.45 -4.02
CA THR A 100 -8.17 -6.12 -3.39
C THR A 100 -8.72 -4.79 -3.93
N ALA A 101 -7.87 -3.75 -3.99
CA ALA A 101 -8.25 -2.47 -4.57
C ALA A 101 -8.62 -2.59 -6.06
N GLY A 102 -7.91 -3.45 -6.79
CA GLY A 102 -8.23 -3.84 -8.17
C GLY A 102 -9.62 -4.46 -8.29
N GLY A 103 -9.95 -5.36 -7.35
CA GLY A 103 -11.25 -6.02 -7.27
C GLY A 103 -12.41 -5.04 -7.00
N GLU A 104 -12.20 -3.94 -6.29
CA GLU A 104 -13.27 -2.96 -6.04
C GLU A 104 -13.72 -2.20 -7.32
N LEU A 105 -12.93 -2.27 -8.40
CA LEU A 105 -13.14 -1.51 -9.64
C LEU A 105 -14.08 -2.21 -10.62
N LYS A 106 -15.39 -2.16 -10.37
CA LYS A 106 -16.40 -2.70 -11.29
C LYS A 106 -16.76 -1.70 -12.41
N ILE A 107 -16.28 -1.95 -13.63
CA ILE A 107 -16.47 -1.05 -14.81
C ILE A 107 -17.94 -0.71 -15.03
N SER A 108 -18.84 -1.69 -14.92
CA SER A 108 -20.27 -1.50 -15.19
C SER A 108 -20.94 -0.50 -14.22
N ARG A 109 -20.41 -0.34 -12.99
CA ARG A 109 -20.90 0.66 -12.03
C ARG A 109 -20.49 2.08 -12.42
N PHE A 110 -19.32 2.25 -13.03
CA PHE A 110 -18.73 3.57 -13.27
C PHE A 110 -18.94 4.08 -14.71
N MET A 111 -19.10 3.20 -15.69
CA MET A 111 -19.25 3.54 -17.11
C MET A 111 -20.32 4.61 -17.37
N PRO A 112 -21.53 4.56 -16.77
CA PRO A 112 -22.57 5.57 -17.02
C PRO A 112 -22.21 6.98 -16.55
N ARG A 113 -21.28 7.13 -15.61
CA ARG A 113 -20.87 8.41 -15.00
C ARG A 113 -19.38 8.70 -15.14
N MET A 114 -18.67 7.97 -16.00
CA MET A 114 -17.21 7.98 -16.08
C MET A 114 -16.62 9.36 -16.38
N LYS A 115 -17.28 10.15 -17.24
CA LYS A 115 -16.85 11.53 -17.53
C LYS A 115 -16.88 12.42 -16.29
N THR A 116 -17.95 12.33 -15.50
CA THR A 116 -18.08 13.09 -14.25
C THR A 116 -17.06 12.62 -13.22
N LEU A 117 -16.90 11.29 -13.06
CA LEU A 117 -15.92 10.71 -12.14
C LEU A 117 -14.50 11.14 -12.46
N LEU A 118 -14.07 11.03 -13.72
CA LEU A 118 -12.74 11.45 -14.16
C LEU A 118 -12.52 12.95 -13.97
N TRP A 119 -13.52 13.78 -14.30
CA TRP A 119 -13.39 15.23 -14.14
C TRP A 119 -13.30 15.63 -12.66
N THR A 120 -14.15 15.07 -11.80
CA THR A 120 -14.10 15.31 -10.36
C THR A 120 -12.79 14.80 -9.76
N ALA A 121 -12.34 13.60 -10.12
CA ALA A 121 -11.08 13.04 -9.66
C ALA A 121 -9.90 13.90 -10.10
N ALA A 122 -9.83 14.31 -11.36
CA ALA A 122 -8.75 15.14 -11.90
C ALA A 122 -8.70 16.52 -11.26
N LEU A 123 -9.85 17.20 -11.11
CA LEU A 123 -9.93 18.50 -10.43
C LEU A 123 -9.53 18.40 -8.97
N GLN A 124 -10.04 17.40 -8.24
CA GLN A 124 -9.69 17.20 -6.83
C GLN A 124 -8.20 16.85 -6.68
N PHE A 125 -7.68 15.97 -7.54
CA PHE A 125 -6.27 15.60 -7.56
C PHE A 125 -5.40 16.83 -7.80
N GLY A 126 -5.66 17.58 -8.88
CA GLY A 126 -4.90 18.78 -9.23
C GLY A 126 -4.97 19.85 -8.15
N TYR A 127 -6.17 20.16 -7.66
CA TYR A 127 -6.34 21.15 -6.59
C TYR A 127 -5.56 20.77 -5.33
N THR A 128 -5.72 19.53 -4.85
CA THR A 128 -5.04 19.06 -3.63
C THR A 128 -3.54 19.06 -3.83
N PHE A 129 -3.06 18.55 -4.96
CA PHE A 129 -1.64 18.50 -5.30
C PHE A 129 -1.02 19.91 -5.31
N PHE A 130 -1.58 20.85 -6.06
CA PHE A 130 -1.03 22.21 -6.16
C PHE A 130 -1.17 23.00 -4.86
N ALA A 131 -2.26 22.80 -4.11
CA ALA A 131 -2.43 23.43 -2.81
C ALA A 131 -1.36 22.95 -1.81
N VAL A 132 -1.14 21.65 -1.69
CA VAL A 132 -0.11 21.08 -0.81
C VAL A 132 1.28 21.45 -1.29
N PHE A 133 1.55 21.39 -2.59
CA PHE A 133 2.85 21.74 -3.17
C PHE A 133 3.20 23.20 -2.92
N SER A 134 2.26 24.11 -3.18
CA SER A 134 2.47 25.55 -2.96
C SER A 134 2.66 25.92 -1.49
N ALA A 135 2.13 25.14 -0.56
CA ALA A 135 2.37 25.32 0.86
C ALA A 135 3.72 24.73 1.31
N LEU A 136 4.04 23.51 0.89
CA LEU A 136 5.20 22.76 1.38
C LEU A 136 6.51 23.13 0.69
N PHE A 137 6.49 23.44 -0.61
CA PHE A 137 7.71 23.76 -1.34
C PHE A 137 8.41 25.02 -0.77
N PRO A 138 7.72 26.16 -0.55
CA PRO A 138 8.34 27.31 0.11
C PRO A 138 8.78 26.98 1.53
N LEU A 139 7.98 26.21 2.28
CA LEU A 139 8.34 25.81 3.64
C LEU A 139 9.67 25.05 3.66
N PHE A 140 9.80 23.99 2.85
CA PHE A 140 11.02 23.20 2.77
C PHE A 140 12.21 23.98 2.25
N TYR A 141 11.99 24.87 1.29
CA TYR A 141 13.04 25.71 0.72
C TYR A 141 13.55 26.77 1.70
N PHE A 142 12.65 27.49 2.39
CA PHE A 142 13.04 28.60 3.26
C PHE A 142 13.47 28.19 4.67
N THR A 143 12.98 27.05 5.17
CA THR A 143 13.33 26.57 6.53
C THR A 143 14.52 25.62 6.55
N ASP A 144 15.06 25.25 5.38
CA ASP A 144 16.18 24.32 5.26
C ASP A 144 15.90 22.95 5.93
N LEU A 145 14.62 22.58 6.06
CA LEU A 145 14.21 21.38 6.81
C LEU A 145 14.75 20.07 6.23
N LEU A 146 15.00 20.05 4.91
CA LEU A 146 15.48 18.90 4.16
C LEU A 146 16.95 19.05 3.69
N GLY A 147 17.70 20.01 4.24
CA GLY A 147 19.12 20.22 3.89
C GLY A 147 19.36 21.12 2.66
N GLY A 148 18.40 22.00 2.34
CA GLY A 148 18.69 23.30 1.70
C GLY A 148 18.85 23.29 0.20
N SER A 149 18.99 22.11 -0.39
CA SER A 149 18.96 21.94 -1.84
C SER A 149 17.55 22.19 -2.37
N LEU A 150 17.43 23.13 -3.32
CA LEU A 150 16.21 23.41 -4.07
C LEU A 150 15.60 22.14 -4.67
N ILE A 151 16.47 21.25 -5.15
CA ILE A 151 16.08 19.97 -5.77
C ILE A 151 15.43 19.05 -4.72
N VAL A 152 16.04 18.92 -3.55
CA VAL A 152 15.53 18.04 -2.49
C VAL A 152 14.21 18.60 -1.94
N ALA A 153 14.12 19.92 -1.75
CA ALA A 153 12.87 20.58 -1.35
C ALA A 153 11.75 20.36 -2.39
N PHE A 154 12.07 20.46 -3.69
CA PHE A 154 11.13 20.17 -4.77
C PHE A 154 10.66 18.71 -4.75
N CYS A 155 11.60 17.75 -4.73
CA CYS A 155 11.28 16.32 -4.71
C CYS A 155 10.44 15.93 -3.49
N GLY A 156 10.80 16.43 -2.30
CA GLY A 156 10.03 16.20 -1.07
C GLY A 156 8.63 16.80 -1.14
N ALA A 157 8.49 18.02 -1.66
CA ALA A 157 7.19 18.65 -1.85
C ALA A 157 6.30 17.91 -2.87
N VAL A 158 6.85 17.49 -4.02
CA VAL A 158 6.13 16.70 -5.04
C VAL A 158 5.66 15.37 -4.45
N LEU A 159 6.53 14.67 -3.73
CA LEU A 159 6.20 13.38 -3.10
C LEU A 159 5.05 13.50 -2.10
N ILE A 160 5.14 14.44 -1.17
CA ILE A 160 4.09 14.64 -0.15
C ILE A 160 2.80 15.16 -0.81
N SER A 161 2.90 15.99 -1.84
CA SER A 161 1.72 16.49 -2.58
C SER A 161 0.98 15.36 -3.29
N ALA A 162 1.71 14.44 -3.94
CA ALA A 162 1.13 13.26 -4.57
C ALA A 162 0.45 12.35 -3.54
N LEU A 163 1.13 12.03 -2.44
CA LEU A 163 0.58 11.21 -1.36
C LEU A 163 -0.67 11.82 -0.72
N SER A 164 -0.69 13.16 -0.56
CA SER A 164 -1.82 13.88 0.05
C SER A 164 -3.09 13.82 -0.80
N THR A 165 -3.00 13.41 -2.06
CA THR A 165 -4.18 13.23 -2.90
C THR A 165 -4.91 11.89 -2.66
N ALA A 166 -4.30 10.95 -1.94
CA ALA A 166 -4.88 9.63 -1.65
C ALA A 166 -6.08 9.71 -0.69
N ASN A 167 -7.15 8.95 -0.97
CA ASN A 167 -8.35 8.89 -0.14
C ASN A 167 -8.83 7.44 -0.03
N SER A 168 -9.26 6.99 1.16
CA SER A 168 -9.73 5.61 1.35
C SER A 168 -11.25 5.47 1.07
N PRO A 169 -11.68 4.60 0.13
CA PRO A 169 -13.09 4.29 -0.08
C PRO A 169 -13.74 3.63 1.14
N ALA A 170 -13.01 2.76 1.86
CA ALA A 170 -13.51 2.07 3.05
C ALA A 170 -14.00 3.06 4.14
N THR A 171 -13.27 4.15 4.35
CA THR A 171 -13.67 5.18 5.33
C THR A 171 -14.94 5.92 4.87
N ALA A 172 -15.02 6.25 3.57
CA ALA A 172 -16.20 6.89 3.00
C ALA A 172 -17.45 6.00 3.10
N ILE A 173 -17.31 4.71 2.77
CA ILE A 173 -18.38 3.71 2.86
C ILE A 173 -18.87 3.57 4.31
N ALA A 174 -17.95 3.53 5.28
CA ALA A 174 -18.31 3.44 6.70
C ALA A 174 -19.20 4.62 7.13
N VAL A 175 -18.81 5.85 6.80
CA VAL A 175 -19.58 7.06 7.13
C VAL A 175 -20.94 7.06 6.41
N ILE A 176 -20.98 6.76 5.09
CA ILE A 176 -22.22 6.71 4.31
C ILE A 176 -23.20 5.69 4.90
N THR A 177 -22.69 4.53 5.33
CA THR A 177 -23.50 3.46 5.93
C THR A 177 -24.00 3.86 7.32
N GLU A 178 -23.14 4.44 8.16
CA GLU A 178 -23.50 4.91 9.51
C GLU A 178 -24.57 6.01 9.45
N THR A 179 -24.45 6.95 8.52
CA THR A 179 -25.42 8.03 8.32
C THR A 179 -26.63 7.60 7.49
N ARG A 180 -26.64 6.37 6.94
CA ARG A 180 -27.64 5.87 5.99
C ARG A 180 -27.84 6.81 4.79
N SER A 181 -26.77 7.44 4.35
CA SER A 181 -26.77 8.34 3.20
C SER A 181 -26.95 7.55 1.91
N SER A 182 -27.68 8.12 0.95
CA SER A 182 -27.85 7.51 -0.37
C SER A 182 -28.05 8.58 -1.44
N GLY A 183 -27.77 8.22 -2.69
CA GLY A 183 -28.00 9.09 -3.85
C GLY A 183 -26.73 9.54 -4.57
N PRO A 184 -26.87 10.46 -5.56
CA PRO A 184 -25.84 10.73 -6.55
C PRO A 184 -24.50 11.20 -5.97
N VAL A 185 -24.53 11.94 -4.86
CA VAL A 185 -23.31 12.44 -4.19
C VAL A 185 -22.57 11.31 -3.48
N SER A 186 -23.29 10.41 -2.81
CA SER A 186 -22.68 9.26 -2.12
C SER A 186 -22.05 8.29 -3.14
N ASP A 187 -22.76 8.02 -4.24
CA ASP A 187 -22.23 7.22 -5.34
C ASP A 187 -20.98 7.85 -5.98
N LEU A 188 -21.01 9.19 -6.16
CA LEU A 188 -19.89 9.93 -6.72
C LEU A 188 -18.67 9.88 -5.81
N VAL A 189 -18.84 10.05 -4.49
CA VAL A 189 -17.76 9.96 -3.52
C VAL A 189 -17.10 8.59 -3.58
N ILE A 190 -17.90 7.50 -3.51
CA ILE A 190 -17.38 6.13 -3.59
C ILE A 190 -16.64 5.93 -4.91
N GLY A 191 -17.25 6.30 -6.03
CA GLY A 191 -16.62 6.11 -7.35
C GLY A 191 -15.34 6.92 -7.55
N VAL A 192 -15.28 8.16 -7.05
CA VAL A 192 -14.07 8.98 -7.12
C VAL A 192 -12.98 8.38 -6.23
N THR A 193 -13.30 7.90 -5.02
CA THR A 193 -12.30 7.30 -4.12
C THR A 193 -11.70 6.03 -4.71
N VAL A 194 -12.54 5.12 -5.24
CA VAL A 194 -12.08 3.87 -5.84
C VAL A 194 -11.26 4.13 -7.11
N LEU A 195 -11.70 5.05 -7.97
CA LEU A 195 -10.93 5.44 -9.16
C LEU A 195 -9.59 6.08 -8.80
N LYS A 196 -9.56 6.89 -7.73
CA LYS A 196 -8.34 7.56 -7.27
C LYS A 196 -7.32 6.58 -6.69
N ASP A 197 -7.71 5.47 -6.07
CA ASP A 197 -6.75 4.47 -5.58
C ASP A 197 -5.85 3.96 -6.71
N VAL A 198 -6.41 3.77 -7.91
CA VAL A 198 -5.64 3.42 -9.12
C VAL A 198 -4.73 4.55 -9.57
N ILE A 199 -5.31 5.75 -9.73
CA ILE A 199 -4.59 6.91 -10.25
C ILE A 199 -3.42 7.26 -9.33
N VAL A 200 -3.62 7.22 -8.02
CA VAL A 200 -2.61 7.55 -7.02
C VAL A 200 -1.45 6.56 -7.07
N VAL A 201 -1.71 5.26 -7.20
CA VAL A 201 -0.64 4.26 -7.34
C VAL A 201 0.21 4.53 -8.59
N VAL A 202 -0.43 4.81 -9.73
CA VAL A 202 0.29 5.16 -10.98
C VAL A 202 1.11 6.44 -10.79
N VAL A 203 0.48 7.51 -10.30
CA VAL A 203 1.16 8.81 -10.12
C VAL A 203 2.29 8.70 -9.09
N PHE A 204 2.11 7.90 -8.03
CA PHE A 204 3.15 7.68 -7.04
C PHE A 204 4.38 7.00 -7.66
N GLY A 205 4.17 5.94 -8.46
CA GLY A 205 5.27 5.33 -9.22
C GLY A 205 5.97 6.33 -10.13
N MET A 206 5.22 7.16 -10.86
CA MET A 206 5.78 8.22 -11.71
C MET A 206 6.60 9.25 -10.91
N VAL A 207 6.13 9.64 -9.73
CA VAL A 207 6.81 10.59 -8.85
C VAL A 207 8.11 10.00 -8.31
N ILE A 208 8.11 8.73 -7.90
CA ILE A 208 9.34 8.04 -7.46
C ILE A 208 10.36 7.98 -8.61
N GLY A 209 9.94 7.55 -9.80
CA GLY A 209 10.82 7.51 -10.98
C GLY A 209 11.38 8.89 -11.35
N LEU A 210 10.58 9.96 -11.25
CA LEU A 210 11.04 11.33 -11.42
C LEU A 210 12.09 11.71 -10.37
N ILE A 211 11.85 11.40 -9.10
CA ILE A 211 12.77 11.72 -8.00
C ILE A 211 14.10 10.98 -8.18
N GLU A 212 14.07 9.70 -8.54
CA GLU A 212 15.27 8.91 -8.85
C GLU A 212 16.03 9.47 -10.05
N ALA A 213 15.35 9.96 -11.08
CA ALA A 213 16.03 10.58 -12.23
C ALA A 213 16.66 11.94 -11.88
N VAL A 214 16.04 12.70 -10.98
CA VAL A 214 16.50 14.04 -10.58
C VAL A 214 17.65 13.95 -9.55
N ILE A 215 17.55 13.04 -8.59
CA ILE A 215 18.51 12.88 -7.47
C ILE A 215 19.56 11.82 -7.78
N GLY A 216 19.19 10.76 -8.51
CA GLY A 216 20.07 9.66 -8.88
C GLY A 216 21.12 10.13 -9.88
N GLN A 217 22.38 10.09 -9.46
CA GLN A 217 23.52 10.35 -10.33
C GLN A 217 23.65 9.22 -11.36
N GLY A 218 22.96 9.27 -12.50
CA GLY A 218 23.27 8.32 -13.58
C GLY A 218 22.30 8.15 -14.74
N LYS A 219 21.02 8.51 -14.64
CA LYS A 219 20.09 8.45 -15.78
C LYS A 219 19.80 9.86 -16.28
N GLY A 220 20.16 10.14 -17.53
CA GLY A 220 19.97 11.47 -18.12
C GLY A 220 18.50 11.91 -18.04
N MET A 221 18.27 13.18 -17.67
CA MET A 221 16.95 13.81 -17.80
C MET A 221 16.56 13.87 -19.29
N GLY A 222 15.54 13.12 -19.71
CA GLY A 222 15.11 13.12 -21.11
C GLY A 222 14.19 11.97 -21.53
N PHE A 223 14.26 11.63 -22.82
CA PHE A 223 13.45 10.61 -23.50
C PHE A 223 13.61 9.20 -22.89
N ASP A 224 14.80 8.87 -22.38
CA ASP A 224 15.07 7.56 -21.78
C ASP A 224 14.25 7.32 -20.50
N LEU A 225 14.04 8.36 -19.67
CA LEU A 225 13.18 8.24 -18.49
C LEU A 225 11.71 8.00 -18.89
N ALA A 226 11.23 8.72 -19.91
CA ALA A 226 9.87 8.54 -20.40
C ALA A 226 9.66 7.14 -21.00
N LEU A 227 10.68 6.61 -21.68
CA LEU A 227 10.68 5.24 -22.19
C LEU A 227 10.71 4.19 -21.07
N ASP A 228 11.56 4.37 -20.05
CA ASP A 228 11.62 3.47 -18.88
C ASP A 228 10.27 3.40 -18.16
N MET A 229 9.64 4.56 -17.93
CA MET A 229 8.31 4.63 -17.30
C MET A 229 7.22 4.02 -18.18
N PHE A 230 7.25 4.27 -19.48
CA PHE A 230 6.31 3.69 -20.43
C PHE A 230 6.45 2.16 -20.47
N TYR A 231 7.68 1.66 -20.48
CA TYR A 231 7.99 0.25 -20.40
C TYR A 231 7.45 -0.36 -19.11
N GLU A 232 7.80 0.21 -17.94
CA GLU A 232 7.36 -0.27 -16.63
C GLU A 232 5.83 -0.36 -16.54
N ILE A 233 5.11 0.70 -16.92
CA ILE A 233 3.63 0.71 -16.87
C ILE A 233 3.06 -0.34 -17.83
N THR A 234 3.55 -0.37 -19.07
CA THR A 234 3.01 -1.27 -20.09
C THR A 234 3.25 -2.73 -19.73
N ILE A 235 4.47 -3.09 -19.33
CA ILE A 235 4.80 -4.47 -18.96
C ILE A 235 4.02 -4.89 -17.70
N SER A 236 3.86 -3.99 -16.72
CA SER A 236 3.07 -4.26 -15.52
C SER A 236 1.60 -4.54 -15.83
N LEU A 237 0.99 -3.74 -16.70
CA LEU A 237 -0.40 -3.94 -17.12
C LEU A 237 -0.58 -5.24 -17.92
N LEU A 238 0.37 -5.60 -18.79
CA LEU A 238 0.33 -6.84 -19.56
C LEU A 238 0.45 -8.08 -18.66
N ILE A 239 1.40 -8.07 -17.71
CA ILE A 239 1.56 -9.17 -16.74
C ILE A 239 0.32 -9.26 -15.86
N GLY A 240 -0.20 -8.13 -15.37
CA GLY A 240 -1.39 -8.10 -14.53
C GLY A 240 -2.63 -8.60 -15.26
N TRP A 241 -2.78 -8.26 -16.54
CA TRP A 241 -3.83 -8.82 -17.39
C TRP A 241 -3.70 -10.34 -17.53
N ALA A 242 -2.49 -10.84 -17.80
CA ALA A 242 -2.25 -12.28 -17.94
C ALA A 242 -2.51 -13.03 -16.62
N ALA A 243 -2.06 -12.49 -15.49
CA ALA A 243 -2.31 -13.03 -14.16
C ALA A 243 -3.81 -13.05 -13.86
N GLY A 244 -4.53 -11.94 -14.06
CA GLY A 244 -5.97 -11.87 -13.84
C GLY A 244 -6.77 -12.80 -14.76
N ALA A 245 -6.37 -12.95 -16.02
CA ALA A 245 -6.99 -13.88 -16.96
C ALA A 245 -6.78 -15.35 -16.53
N LEU A 246 -5.56 -15.70 -16.11
CA LEU A 246 -5.24 -17.00 -15.54
C LEU A 246 -6.07 -17.29 -14.30
N MET A 247 -6.22 -16.29 -13.42
CA MET A 247 -7.04 -16.43 -12.21
C MET A 247 -8.52 -16.60 -12.54
N THR A 248 -9.04 -15.81 -13.48
CA THR A 248 -10.42 -15.94 -13.98
C THR A 248 -10.67 -17.33 -14.57
N GLY A 249 -9.70 -17.87 -15.31
CA GLY A 249 -9.76 -19.25 -15.82
C GLY A 249 -9.80 -20.29 -14.71
N TYR A 250 -8.96 -20.14 -13.67
CA TYR A 250 -8.93 -21.05 -12.53
C TYR A 250 -10.26 -21.08 -11.75
N LEU A 251 -10.85 -19.91 -11.51
CA LEU A 251 -12.13 -19.79 -10.80
C LEU A 251 -13.29 -20.48 -11.52
N LYS A 252 -13.22 -20.62 -12.85
CA LYS A 252 -14.21 -21.39 -13.62
C LYS A 252 -14.08 -22.90 -13.42
N LEU A 253 -12.91 -23.37 -13.00
CA LEU A 253 -12.63 -24.79 -12.85
C LEU A 253 -12.94 -25.31 -11.44
N THR A 254 -12.81 -24.47 -10.40
CA THR A 254 -12.98 -24.90 -9.00
C THR A 254 -13.22 -23.71 -8.05
N ASP A 255 -14.15 -23.87 -7.11
CA ASP A 255 -14.44 -22.92 -6.02
C ASP A 255 -13.68 -23.21 -4.71
N GLN A 256 -12.81 -24.24 -4.70
CA GLN A 256 -12.03 -24.66 -3.54
C GLN A 256 -10.65 -23.99 -3.49
N ASN A 257 -10.16 -23.68 -2.28
CA ASN A 257 -8.81 -23.15 -2.03
C ASN A 257 -8.47 -21.82 -2.72
N ILE A 258 -9.48 -21.00 -3.05
CA ILE A 258 -9.34 -19.70 -3.72
C ILE A 258 -8.30 -18.81 -3.01
N GLY A 259 -8.34 -18.71 -1.68
CA GLY A 259 -7.39 -17.89 -0.93
C GLY A 259 -5.93 -18.33 -1.10
N LEU A 260 -5.67 -19.65 -1.15
CA LEU A 260 -4.32 -20.19 -1.34
C LEU A 260 -3.81 -19.87 -2.75
N PHE A 261 -4.71 -19.93 -3.74
CA PHE A 261 -4.39 -19.56 -5.11
C PHE A 261 -4.09 -18.06 -5.26
N VAL A 262 -4.89 -17.18 -4.65
CA VAL A 262 -4.61 -15.72 -4.62
C VAL A 262 -3.24 -15.43 -4.01
N VAL A 263 -2.93 -16.04 -2.85
CA VAL A 263 -1.62 -15.88 -2.19
C VAL A 263 -0.48 -16.40 -3.08
N THR A 264 -0.69 -17.54 -3.75
CA THR A 264 0.31 -18.11 -4.67
C THR A 264 0.54 -17.19 -5.87
N THR A 265 -0.52 -16.67 -6.48
CA THR A 265 -0.41 -15.71 -7.58
C THR A 265 0.27 -14.42 -7.13
N ALA A 266 -0.03 -13.92 -5.94
CA ALA A 266 0.61 -12.74 -5.37
C ALA A 266 2.13 -12.95 -5.19
N LEU A 267 2.56 -14.10 -4.66
CA LEU A 267 3.98 -14.44 -4.56
C LEU A 267 4.67 -14.49 -5.94
N ILE A 268 4.04 -15.13 -6.93
CA ILE A 268 4.57 -15.18 -8.30
C ILE A 268 4.68 -13.77 -8.87
N VAL A 269 3.66 -12.92 -8.68
CA VAL A 269 3.65 -11.53 -9.14
C VAL A 269 4.78 -10.73 -8.50
N VAL A 270 5.06 -10.91 -7.21
CA VAL A 270 6.18 -10.25 -6.53
C VAL A 270 7.50 -10.61 -7.20
N GLU A 271 7.79 -11.92 -7.38
CA GLU A 271 9.04 -12.36 -8.00
C GLU A 271 9.18 -11.91 -9.46
N VAL A 272 8.09 -12.03 -10.24
CA VAL A 272 8.06 -11.58 -11.64
C VAL A 272 8.25 -10.07 -11.74
N SER A 273 7.70 -9.30 -10.80
CA SER A 273 7.84 -7.85 -10.79
C SER A 273 9.29 -7.41 -10.61
N VAL A 274 10.03 -8.08 -9.73
CA VAL A 274 11.46 -7.84 -9.52
C VAL A 274 12.26 -8.23 -10.77
N ALA A 275 11.97 -9.40 -11.35
CA ALA A 275 12.70 -9.90 -12.51
C ALA A 275 12.54 -9.05 -13.78
N LEU A 276 11.38 -8.40 -13.96
CA LEU A 276 11.05 -7.60 -15.14
C LEU A 276 11.10 -6.09 -14.89
N HIS A 277 11.57 -5.66 -13.71
CA HIS A 277 11.52 -4.25 -13.28
C HIS A 277 10.13 -3.63 -13.48
N ALA A 278 9.11 -4.39 -13.08
CA ALA A 278 7.71 -4.02 -13.20
C ALA A 278 7.14 -3.65 -11.82
N SER A 279 6.06 -2.88 -11.80
CA SER A 279 5.42 -2.45 -10.57
C SER A 279 4.50 -3.54 -10.02
N VAL A 280 4.89 -4.14 -8.89
CA VAL A 280 4.07 -5.14 -8.17
C VAL A 280 2.64 -4.64 -7.90
N LEU A 281 2.51 -3.35 -7.60
CA LEU A 281 1.24 -2.67 -7.36
C LEU A 281 0.35 -2.68 -8.61
N LEU A 282 0.88 -2.24 -9.74
CA LEU A 282 0.12 -2.17 -10.99
C LEU A 282 -0.26 -3.55 -11.52
N ILE A 283 0.65 -4.53 -11.44
CA ILE A 283 0.37 -5.91 -11.84
C ILE A 283 -0.79 -6.47 -11.02
N SER A 284 -0.71 -6.36 -9.69
CA SER A 284 -1.70 -6.93 -8.79
C SER A 284 -3.05 -6.24 -8.91
N MET A 285 -3.06 -4.91 -9.03
CA MET A 285 -4.27 -4.13 -9.24
C MET A 285 -4.96 -4.45 -10.57
N MET A 286 -4.19 -4.60 -11.64
CA MET A 286 -4.74 -5.01 -12.94
C MET A 286 -5.27 -6.45 -12.89
N ALA A 287 -4.61 -7.36 -12.17
CA ALA A 287 -5.10 -8.72 -11.96
C ALA A 287 -6.45 -8.74 -11.22
N GLY A 288 -6.56 -7.99 -10.12
CA GLY A 288 -7.81 -7.85 -9.37
C GLY A 288 -8.94 -7.25 -10.22
N PHE A 289 -8.63 -6.21 -11.00
CA PHE A 289 -9.56 -5.59 -11.93
C PHE A 289 -10.11 -6.56 -12.98
N ILE A 290 -9.23 -7.36 -13.60
CA ILE A 290 -9.66 -8.36 -14.57
C ILE A 290 -10.53 -9.43 -13.92
N VAL A 291 -10.14 -9.91 -12.74
CA VAL A 291 -10.92 -10.90 -12.01
C VAL A 291 -12.31 -10.39 -11.67
N GLU A 292 -12.46 -9.17 -11.16
CA GLU A 292 -13.80 -8.61 -10.85
C GLU A 292 -14.67 -8.44 -12.10
N ASN A 293 -14.10 -8.00 -13.21
CA ASN A 293 -14.89 -7.63 -14.40
C ASN A 293 -15.17 -8.81 -15.35
N TYR A 294 -14.39 -9.89 -15.29
CA TYR A 294 -14.49 -11.02 -16.21
C TYR A 294 -14.79 -12.37 -15.55
N SER A 295 -14.81 -12.45 -14.21
CA SER A 295 -15.24 -13.64 -13.48
C SER A 295 -16.71 -13.55 -13.07
N GLU A 296 -17.47 -14.64 -13.22
CA GLU A 296 -18.83 -14.76 -12.67
C GLU A 296 -18.84 -14.78 -11.13
N THR A 297 -17.69 -15.08 -10.52
CA THR A 297 -17.48 -15.23 -9.07
C THR A 297 -16.59 -14.12 -8.50
N GLY A 298 -16.33 -13.03 -9.26
CA GLY A 298 -15.43 -11.93 -8.86
C GLY A 298 -15.78 -11.32 -7.49
N GLU A 299 -17.08 -11.19 -7.21
CA GLU A 299 -17.57 -10.64 -5.93
C GLU A 299 -17.22 -11.49 -4.69
N LYS A 300 -16.86 -12.78 -4.85
CA LYS A 300 -16.46 -13.64 -3.71
C LYS A 300 -14.98 -13.51 -3.35
N LEU A 301 -14.20 -12.77 -4.12
CA LEU A 301 -12.74 -12.64 -3.96
C LEU A 301 -12.31 -11.40 -3.19
N ILE A 302 -13.26 -10.52 -2.86
CA ILE A 302 -13.06 -9.22 -2.20
C ILE A 302 -13.67 -9.29 -0.80
#